data_AF-A0A397SVQ9-F1
#
_entry.id   AF-A0A397SVQ9-F1
#
_cell.length_a   1.000
_cell.length_b   1.000
_cell.length_c   1.000
_cell.angle_alpha   90.00
_cell.angle_beta   90.00
_cell.angle_gamma   90.00
#
_symmetry.space_group_name_H-M   'P 1'
#
loop_
_entity.id
_entity.type
_entity.pdbx_description
1 polymer ?
#
loop_
_entity_poly.entity_id
_entity_poly.type
_entity_poly.pdbx_seq_one_letter_code
_entity_poly.pdbx_strand_id
1 'polypeptide(L)'
;MTMITLSLYIKIIHILNINTIEVISIIIINICLIVFAGVQIYQSDKWIKRVNMQIDSDNIEPHLNRQVITWEAVQIVLLIGFAAASIVFGYKLYKQFGWNIYKKIGANIQMQRMYRTYLVFLLLLKLDLLLLMGFQILNLVFLFSDDTDQTQTIIVQSIMVASVIPMVGLALWGVRRENKVAMIIFAIASGITIGNFLYILAKFIINRDENLLTLLDILGILITIMSMVIAYLAIRNFDCGLKDHFEKRDHDDAVNLEACGQGSQGQRKRFSIDD
;
A
#
# COMPACT_ATOMS: atom_id res chain seq x y z
N MET A 1 -7.38 -18.93 -0.60
CA MET A 1 -6.33 -19.54 0.23
C MET A 1 -4.95 -19.43 -0.41
N THR A 2 -4.73 -19.89 -1.64
CA THR A 2 -3.45 -19.79 -2.37
C THR A 2 -2.92 -18.37 -2.56
N MET A 3 -3.79 -17.39 -2.84
CA MET A 3 -3.40 -15.98 -2.96
C MET A 3 -2.90 -15.37 -1.64
N ILE A 4 -3.45 -15.81 -0.50
CA ILE A 4 -3.07 -15.34 0.83
C ILE A 4 -1.70 -15.90 1.19
N THR A 5 -1.46 -17.19 0.91
CA THR A 5 -0.16 -17.83 1.12
C THR A 5 0.93 -17.18 0.26
N LEU A 6 0.61 -16.83 -0.99
CA LEU A 6 1.54 -16.13 -1.87
C LEU A 6 1.87 -14.72 -1.35
N SER A 7 0.85 -13.99 -0.88
CA SER A 7 1.02 -12.65 -0.29
C SER A 7 1.83 -12.69 1.02
N LEU A 8 1.63 -13.73 1.84
CA LEU A 8 2.43 -14.00 3.03
C LEU A 8 3.89 -14.34 2.67
N TYR A 9 4.11 -15.19 1.67
CA TYR A 9 5.45 -15.58 1.22
C TYR A 9 6.25 -14.39 0.70
N ILE A 10 5.62 -13.53 -0.12
CA ILE A 10 6.24 -12.30 -0.62
C ILE A 10 6.58 -11.36 0.54
N LYS A 11 5.68 -11.17 1.51
CA LYS A 11 5.93 -10.33 2.70
C LYS A 11 7.07 -10.89 3.56
N ILE A 12 7.16 -12.21 3.73
CA ILE A 12 8.22 -12.88 4.49
C ILE A 12 9.57 -12.72 3.81
N ILE A 13 9.65 -12.90 2.48
CA ILE A 13 10.87 -12.66 1.71
C ILE A 13 11.31 -11.20 1.77
N HIS A 14 10.37 -10.27 1.71
CA HIS A 14 10.67 -8.84 1.88
C HIS A 14 11.24 -8.52 3.27
N ILE A 15 10.76 -9.24 4.30
CA ILE A 15 11.24 -9.18 5.67
C ILE A 15 12.58 -9.91 5.88
N LEU A 16 13.00 -10.77 4.96
CA LEU A 16 14.31 -11.43 5.03
C LEU A 16 15.43 -10.56 4.41
N ASN A 17 15.10 -9.65 3.49
CA ASN A 17 16.06 -8.83 2.74
C ASN A 17 16.23 -7.38 3.27
N ILE A 18 16.19 -7.15 4.59
CA ILE A 18 15.75 -5.86 5.17
C ILE A 18 16.59 -4.61 4.85
N ASN A 19 15.87 -3.64 4.29
CA ASN A 19 16.06 -2.19 4.48
C ASN A 19 15.01 -1.72 5.51
N THR A 20 15.39 -1.02 6.58
CA THR A 20 14.53 -0.74 7.75
C THR A 20 13.25 0.03 7.48
N ILE A 21 13.24 0.81 6.41
CA ILE A 21 12.08 1.49 5.85
C ILE A 21 10.91 0.53 5.61
N GLU A 22 11.23 -0.66 5.09
CA GLU A 22 10.28 -1.68 4.74
C GLU A 22 9.54 -2.18 5.99
N VAL A 23 10.29 -2.46 7.04
CA VAL A 23 9.77 -3.10 8.25
C VAL A 23 8.85 -2.14 9.00
N ILE A 24 9.23 -0.87 9.12
CA ILE A 24 8.37 0.17 9.72
C ILE A 24 7.06 0.29 8.93
N SER A 25 7.14 0.27 7.59
CA SER A 25 5.95 0.34 6.75
C SER A 25 5.03 -0.86 6.94
N ILE A 26 5.59 -2.07 7.06
CA ILE A 26 4.81 -3.31 7.24
C ILE A 26 4.06 -3.29 8.58
N ILE A 27 4.68 -2.83 9.66
CA ILE A 27 4.04 -2.75 10.99
C ILE A 27 2.79 -1.87 10.94
N ILE A 28 2.92 -0.66 10.38
CA ILE A 28 1.82 0.30 10.31
C ILE A 28 0.70 -0.21 9.39
N ILE A 29 1.06 -0.76 8.22
CA ILE A 29 0.07 -1.33 7.29
C ILE A 29 -0.69 -2.49 7.96
N ASN A 30 -0.01 -3.36 8.73
CA ASN A 30 -0.68 -4.45 9.43
C ASN A 30 -1.71 -3.95 10.46
N ILE A 31 -1.41 -2.87 11.18
CA ILE A 31 -2.35 -2.26 12.13
C ILE A 31 -3.58 -1.73 11.38
N CYS A 32 -3.38 -1.00 10.27
CA CYS A 32 -4.48 -0.52 9.44
C CYS A 32 -5.35 -1.66 8.89
N LEU A 33 -4.74 -2.78 8.47
CA LEU A 33 -5.45 -3.94 7.96
C LEU A 33 -6.32 -4.63 9.01
N ILE A 34 -5.90 -4.65 10.28
CA ILE A 34 -6.72 -5.19 11.38
C ILE A 34 -8.00 -4.35 11.55
N VAL A 35 -7.87 -3.02 11.55
CA VAL A 35 -9.02 -2.12 11.66
C VAL A 35 -9.96 -2.32 10.47
N PHE A 36 -9.42 -2.38 9.27
CA PHE A 36 -10.19 -2.62 8.05
C PHE A 36 -10.94 -3.95 8.08
N ALA A 37 -10.28 -5.03 8.49
CA ALA A 37 -10.91 -6.35 8.58
C ALA A 37 -12.05 -6.39 9.62
N GLY A 38 -11.92 -5.66 10.73
CA GLY A 38 -13.01 -5.52 11.71
C GLY A 38 -14.25 -4.84 11.12
N VAL A 39 -14.04 -3.77 10.35
CA VAL A 39 -15.13 -3.07 9.63
C VAL A 39 -15.76 -3.99 8.59
N GLN A 40 -14.96 -4.77 7.85
CA GLN A 40 -15.42 -5.71 6.84
C GLN A 40 -16.42 -6.76 7.39
N ILE A 41 -16.09 -7.40 8.53
CA ILE A 41 -16.98 -8.41 9.14
C ILE A 41 -18.37 -7.83 9.46
N TYR A 42 -18.41 -6.60 9.98
CA TYR A 42 -19.68 -5.94 10.31
C TYR A 42 -20.57 -5.77 9.08
N GLN A 43 -19.99 -5.43 7.92
CA GLN A 43 -20.77 -5.33 6.68
C GLN A 43 -21.17 -6.69 6.11
N SER A 44 -20.28 -7.68 6.15
CA SER A 44 -20.58 -9.04 5.68
C SER A 44 -21.79 -9.62 6.41
N ASP A 45 -21.93 -9.40 7.73
CA ASP A 45 -23.11 -9.83 8.49
C ASP A 45 -24.39 -9.07 8.06
N LYS A 46 -24.31 -7.75 7.85
CA LYS A 46 -25.44 -6.93 7.33
C LYS A 46 -25.88 -7.40 5.94
N TRP A 47 -24.94 -7.72 5.06
CA TRP A 47 -25.21 -8.16 3.70
C TRP A 47 -25.87 -9.55 3.66
N ILE A 48 -25.33 -10.52 4.42
CA ILE A 48 -25.90 -11.87 4.52
C ILE A 48 -27.34 -11.82 5.05
N LYS A 49 -27.63 -10.98 6.05
CA LYS A 49 -28.99 -10.81 6.58
C LYS A 49 -29.97 -10.30 5.53
N ARG A 50 -29.58 -9.31 4.71
CA ARG A 50 -30.45 -8.78 3.65
C ARG A 50 -30.74 -9.80 2.56
N VAL A 51 -29.70 -10.54 2.14
CA VAL A 51 -29.86 -11.58 1.12
C VAL A 51 -30.79 -12.69 1.62
N ASN A 52 -30.60 -13.16 2.85
CA ASN A 52 -31.49 -14.18 3.42
C ASN A 52 -32.94 -13.71 3.58
N MET A 53 -33.18 -12.43 3.92
CA MET A 53 -34.54 -11.86 3.96
C MET A 53 -35.23 -11.81 2.58
N GLN A 54 -34.46 -11.59 1.50
CA GLN A 54 -35.00 -11.63 0.14
C GLN A 54 -35.28 -13.07 -0.30
N ILE A 55 -34.39 -14.01 0.04
CA ILE A 55 -34.57 -15.45 -0.23
C ILE A 55 -35.80 -16.00 0.50
N ASP A 56 -36.02 -15.61 1.76
CA ASP A 56 -37.22 -15.96 2.54
C ASP A 56 -38.51 -15.46 1.87
N SER A 57 -38.46 -14.30 1.21
CA SER A 57 -39.62 -13.73 0.51
C SER A 57 -39.93 -14.44 -0.82
N ASP A 58 -38.91 -15.00 -1.49
CA ASP A 58 -39.05 -15.71 -2.76
C ASP A 58 -39.22 -17.24 -2.61
N ASN A 59 -39.17 -17.79 -1.38
CA ASN A 59 -39.26 -19.23 -1.07
C ASN A 59 -38.23 -20.10 -1.83
N ILE A 60 -37.04 -19.56 -2.13
CA ILE A 60 -35.99 -20.29 -2.85
C ILE A 60 -35.03 -20.93 -1.82
N GLU A 61 -34.94 -22.25 -1.75
CA GLU A 61 -33.83 -22.91 -1.05
C GLU A 61 -32.61 -23.02 -1.96
N PRO A 62 -31.36 -22.77 -1.49
CA PRO A 62 -30.92 -22.71 -0.09
C PRO A 62 -30.52 -21.30 0.41
N HIS A 63 -30.61 -21.08 1.73
CA HIS A 63 -30.07 -19.88 2.39
C HIS A 63 -28.55 -19.78 2.27
N LEU A 64 -28.04 -18.54 2.23
CA LEU A 64 -26.60 -18.29 2.23
C LEU A 64 -26.00 -18.67 3.60
N ASN A 65 -25.10 -19.65 3.60
CA ASN A 65 -24.48 -20.16 4.82
C ASN A 65 -23.52 -19.13 5.44
N ARG A 66 -23.53 -19.00 6.78
CA ARG A 66 -22.68 -18.09 7.57
C ARG A 66 -21.18 -18.45 7.55
N GLN A 67 -20.77 -19.42 6.73
CA GLN A 67 -19.39 -19.84 6.55
C GLN A 67 -18.46 -18.70 6.12
N VAL A 68 -18.95 -17.72 5.36
CA VAL A 68 -18.15 -16.55 4.92
C VAL A 68 -17.58 -15.78 6.12
N ILE A 69 -18.40 -15.53 7.15
CA ILE A 69 -17.96 -14.83 8.37
C ILE A 69 -16.91 -15.64 9.14
N THR A 70 -16.97 -16.97 9.08
CA THR A 70 -16.00 -17.84 9.74
C THR A 70 -14.62 -17.73 9.07
N TRP A 71 -14.57 -17.68 7.74
CA TRP A 71 -13.33 -17.48 6.99
C TRP A 71 -12.73 -16.08 7.22
N GLU A 72 -13.56 -15.04 7.31
CA GLU A 72 -13.11 -13.68 7.65
C GLU A 72 -12.54 -13.59 9.08
N ALA A 73 -13.16 -14.28 10.04
CA ALA A 73 -12.65 -14.33 11.41
C ALA A 73 -11.26 -15.00 11.49
N VAL A 74 -11.06 -16.11 10.76
CA VAL A 74 -9.75 -16.78 10.66
C VAL A 74 -8.70 -15.84 10.06
N GLN A 75 -9.08 -15.05 9.04
CA GLN A 75 -8.20 -14.06 8.44
C GLN A 75 -7.74 -12.99 9.45
N ILE A 76 -8.63 -12.52 10.31
CA ILE A 76 -8.27 -11.55 11.37
C ILE A 76 -7.27 -12.15 12.36
N VAL A 77 -7.48 -13.39 12.80
CA VAL A 77 -6.57 -14.06 13.74
C VAL A 77 -5.16 -14.18 13.14
N LEU A 78 -5.06 -14.52 11.85
CA LEU A 78 -3.79 -14.56 11.14
C LEU A 78 -3.13 -13.17 11.03
N LEU A 79 -3.92 -12.12 10.74
CA LEU A 79 -3.43 -10.75 10.69
C LEU A 79 -2.91 -10.26 12.05
N ILE A 80 -3.60 -10.60 13.14
CA ILE A 80 -3.15 -10.29 14.51
C ILE A 80 -1.83 -11.00 14.81
N GLY A 81 -1.70 -12.29 14.45
CA GLY A 81 -0.45 -13.04 14.62
C GLY A 81 0.71 -12.40 13.84
N PHE A 82 0.46 -11.98 12.60
CA PHE A 82 1.46 -11.31 11.77
C PHE A 82 1.81 -9.91 12.29
N ALA A 83 0.84 -9.15 12.79
CA ALA A 83 1.06 -7.86 13.42
C ALA A 83 1.93 -8.00 14.68
N ALA A 84 1.62 -8.97 15.55
CA ALA A 84 2.43 -9.27 16.74
C ALA A 84 3.88 -9.63 16.37
N ALA A 85 4.07 -10.50 15.37
CA ALA A 85 5.40 -10.84 14.86
C ALA A 85 6.12 -9.58 14.34
N SER A 86 5.45 -8.74 13.55
CA SER A 86 6.02 -7.52 13.01
C SER A 86 6.42 -6.50 14.10
N ILE A 87 5.68 -6.41 15.20
CA ILE A 87 6.01 -5.55 16.35
C ILE A 87 7.27 -6.05 17.07
N VAL A 88 7.39 -7.37 17.28
CA VAL A 88 8.58 -7.97 17.92
C VAL A 88 9.83 -7.73 17.06
N PHE A 89 9.73 -7.94 15.75
CA PHE A 89 10.82 -7.63 14.82
C PHE A 89 11.10 -6.13 14.75
N GLY A 90 10.06 -5.30 14.77
CA GLY A 90 10.16 -3.84 14.81
C GLY A 90 10.90 -3.32 16.04
N TYR A 91 10.68 -3.92 17.21
CA TYR A 91 11.38 -3.55 18.44
C TYR A 91 12.89 -3.87 18.36
N LYS A 92 13.25 -5.06 17.86
CA LYS A 92 14.66 -5.41 17.63
C LYS A 92 15.32 -4.47 16.62
N LEU A 93 14.59 -4.10 15.56
CA LEU A 93 15.11 -3.23 14.52
C LEU A 93 15.23 -1.78 14.99
N TYR A 94 14.26 -1.25 15.75
CA TYR A 94 14.32 0.08 16.36
C TYR A 94 15.54 0.22 17.27
N LYS A 95 15.87 -0.82 18.05
CA LYS A 95 17.06 -0.82 18.91
C LYS A 95 18.36 -0.78 18.10
N GLN A 96 18.46 -1.51 17.00
CA GLN A 96 19.63 -1.48 16.11
C GLN A 96 19.72 -0.18 15.30
N PHE A 97 18.59 0.35 14.81
CA PHE A 97 18.55 1.56 13.99
C PHE A 97 18.67 2.83 14.81
N GLY A 98 18.07 2.93 15.98
CA GLY A 98 18.23 4.08 16.88
C GLY A 98 19.70 4.29 17.23
N TRP A 99 20.45 3.21 17.44
CA TRP A 99 21.88 3.27 17.73
C TRP A 99 22.75 3.58 16.49
N ASN A 100 22.37 3.07 15.31
CA ASN A 100 23.14 3.26 14.07
C ASN A 100 22.86 4.60 13.36
N ILE A 101 21.61 5.11 13.39
CA ILE A 101 21.23 6.46 12.94
C ILE A 101 21.92 7.52 13.80
N TYR A 102 21.97 7.31 15.12
CA TYR A 102 22.63 8.22 16.04
C TYR A 102 24.15 8.29 15.79
N LYS A 103 24.80 7.18 15.43
CA LYS A 103 26.23 7.14 15.11
C LYS A 103 26.60 7.61 13.71
N LYS A 104 25.77 7.32 12.69
CA LYS A 104 26.11 7.53 11.28
C LYS A 104 25.67 8.91 10.75
N ILE A 105 24.70 9.58 11.41
CA ILE A 105 24.13 10.87 10.98
C ILE A 105 24.51 11.99 11.95
N GLY A 106 25.78 12.09 12.34
CA GLY A 106 26.25 13.23 13.13
C GLY A 106 25.72 14.58 12.59
N ALA A 107 25.07 15.35 13.47
CA ALA A 107 24.72 16.78 13.41
C ALA A 107 23.85 17.38 12.27
N ASN A 108 23.47 16.67 11.18
CA ASN A 108 22.59 17.28 10.17
C ASN A 108 21.10 16.88 10.31
N ILE A 109 20.36 17.70 11.07
CA ILE A 109 18.92 17.56 11.36
C ILE A 109 18.06 17.65 10.08
N GLN A 110 18.54 18.39 9.06
CA GLN A 110 17.80 18.62 7.83
C GLN A 110 17.65 17.32 7.02
N MET A 111 18.74 16.58 6.82
CA MET A 111 18.73 15.27 6.13
C MET A 111 17.82 14.25 6.82
N GLN A 112 17.80 14.23 8.16
CA GLN A 112 16.90 13.35 8.92
C GLN A 112 15.43 13.72 8.69
N ARG A 113 15.10 15.02 8.62
CA ARG A 113 13.73 15.46 8.33
C ARG A 113 13.31 15.05 6.92
N MET A 114 14.18 15.21 5.92
CA MET A 114 13.87 14.82 4.53
C MET A 114 13.60 13.32 4.41
N TYR A 115 14.46 12.51 5.03
CA TYR A 115 14.30 11.07 5.05
C TYR A 115 12.98 10.66 5.74
N ARG A 116 12.64 11.26 6.89
CA ARG A 116 11.35 11.00 7.55
C ARG A 116 10.15 11.35 6.67
N THR A 117 10.16 12.51 6.00
CA THR A 117 9.09 12.90 5.08
C THR A 117 8.96 11.90 3.93
N TYR A 118 10.08 11.45 3.36
CA TYR A 118 10.10 10.43 2.31
C TYR A 118 9.50 9.10 2.79
N LEU A 119 9.83 8.65 4.01
CA LEU A 119 9.26 7.43 4.59
C LEU A 119 7.76 7.54 4.79
N VAL A 120 7.29 8.65 5.36
CA VAL A 120 5.87 8.91 5.57
C VAL A 120 5.13 8.95 4.23
N PHE A 121 5.74 9.55 3.20
CA PHE A 121 5.16 9.59 1.86
C PHE A 121 5.04 8.20 1.23
N LEU A 122 6.08 7.38 1.28
CA LEU A 122 6.03 6.00 0.77
C LEU A 122 5.02 5.14 1.53
N LEU A 123 4.93 5.32 2.85
CA LEU A 123 3.93 4.65 3.68
C LEU A 123 2.51 5.03 3.24
N LEU A 124 2.24 6.34 3.12
CA LEU A 124 0.94 6.84 2.69
C LEU A 124 0.60 6.30 1.30
N LEU A 125 1.51 6.34 0.32
CA LEU A 125 1.27 5.78 -1.01
C LEU A 125 0.93 4.27 -1.00
N LYS A 126 1.60 3.47 -0.16
CA LYS A 126 1.26 2.03 -0.01
C LYS A 126 -0.15 1.84 0.57
N LEU A 127 -0.53 2.69 1.53
CA LEU A 127 -1.86 2.66 2.16
C LEU A 127 -2.95 3.17 1.20
N ASP A 128 -2.67 4.25 0.47
CA ASP A 128 -3.53 4.87 -0.55
C ASP A 128 -3.84 3.86 -1.66
N LEU A 129 -2.83 3.13 -2.16
CA LEU A 129 -3.03 2.06 -3.14
C LEU A 129 -4.02 1.00 -2.64
N LEU A 130 -3.89 0.57 -1.38
CA LEU A 130 -4.75 -0.47 -0.82
C LEU A 130 -6.18 0.00 -0.63
N LEU A 131 -6.36 1.21 -0.10
CA LEU A 131 -7.70 1.76 0.18
C LEU A 131 -8.42 2.25 -1.08
N LEU A 132 -7.73 2.99 -1.96
CA LEU A 132 -8.32 3.46 -3.22
C LEU A 132 -8.70 2.29 -4.13
N MET A 133 -7.80 1.32 -4.31
CA MET A 133 -8.08 0.13 -5.13
C MET A 133 -9.19 -0.72 -4.51
N GLY A 134 -9.12 -0.98 -3.20
CA GLY A 134 -10.13 -1.76 -2.49
C GLY A 134 -11.52 -1.13 -2.59
N PHE A 135 -11.63 0.17 -2.29
CA PHE A 135 -12.88 0.91 -2.41
C PHE A 135 -13.43 0.91 -3.83
N GLN A 136 -12.59 1.23 -4.82
CA GLN A 136 -13.02 1.31 -6.21
C GLN A 136 -13.51 -0.03 -6.76
N ILE A 137 -12.86 -1.15 -6.40
CA ILE A 137 -13.31 -2.50 -6.78
C ILE A 137 -14.65 -2.82 -6.09
N LEU A 138 -14.77 -2.57 -4.78
CA LEU A 138 -16.01 -2.84 -4.05
C LEU A 138 -17.18 -2.01 -4.59
N ASN A 139 -16.95 -0.74 -4.88
CA ASN A 139 -17.92 0.14 -5.50
C ASN A 139 -18.33 -0.37 -6.89
N LEU A 140 -17.38 -0.83 -7.70
CA LEU A 140 -17.66 -1.38 -9.03
C LEU A 140 -18.52 -2.65 -8.97
N VAL A 141 -18.17 -3.61 -8.09
CA VAL A 141 -18.96 -4.84 -7.88
C VAL A 141 -20.38 -4.52 -7.42
N PHE A 142 -20.52 -3.56 -6.51
CA PHE A 142 -21.83 -3.12 -6.04
C PHE A 142 -22.65 -2.48 -7.17
N LEU A 143 -22.02 -1.66 -8.01
CA LEU A 143 -22.67 -1.01 -9.14
C LEU A 143 -23.14 -2.00 -10.22
N PHE A 144 -22.41 -3.09 -10.44
CA PHE A 144 -22.83 -4.18 -11.32
C PHE A 144 -24.00 -5.00 -10.78
N SER A 145 -24.22 -4.98 -9.46
CA SER A 145 -25.29 -5.73 -8.82
C SER A 145 -26.62 -4.95 -8.79
N ASP A 146 -26.61 -3.66 -9.09
CA ASP A 146 -27.82 -2.83 -9.13
C ASP A 146 -28.39 -2.85 -10.58
N ASP A 147 -29.64 -3.28 -10.74
CA ASP A 147 -30.34 -3.50 -12.04
C ASP A 147 -30.68 -2.19 -12.78
N THR A 148 -30.07 -1.06 -12.39
CA THR A 148 -30.33 0.23 -13.00
C THR A 148 -29.39 0.41 -14.20
N ASP A 149 -29.90 0.86 -15.36
CA ASP A 149 -29.14 1.20 -16.58
C ASP A 149 -28.09 2.32 -16.35
N GLN A 150 -27.03 2.01 -15.60
CA GLN A 150 -25.96 2.94 -15.21
C GLN A 150 -24.64 2.61 -15.92
N THR A 151 -24.73 2.15 -17.17
CA THR A 151 -23.60 1.75 -18.01
C THR A 151 -22.52 2.83 -18.08
N GLN A 152 -22.91 4.11 -18.15
CA GLN A 152 -21.96 5.23 -18.16
C GLN A 152 -21.17 5.34 -16.85
N THR A 153 -21.82 5.19 -15.69
CA THR A 153 -21.14 5.23 -14.39
C THR A 153 -20.18 4.05 -14.25
N ILE A 154 -20.58 2.85 -14.69
CA ILE A 154 -19.74 1.65 -14.66
C ILE A 154 -18.46 1.83 -15.49
N ILE A 155 -18.58 2.39 -16.70
CA ILE A 155 -17.42 2.65 -17.57
C ILE A 155 -16.46 3.64 -16.91
N VAL A 156 -16.97 4.75 -16.37
CA VAL A 156 -16.14 5.76 -15.71
C VAL A 156 -15.42 5.18 -14.49
N GLN A 157 -16.12 4.42 -13.63
CA GLN A 157 -15.49 3.80 -12.46
C GLN A 157 -14.45 2.75 -12.86
N SER A 158 -14.68 1.98 -13.92
CA SER A 158 -13.70 1.00 -14.43
C SER A 158 -12.39 1.68 -14.88
N ILE A 159 -12.50 2.83 -15.55
CA ILE A 159 -11.33 3.64 -15.94
C ILE A 159 -10.61 4.16 -14.69
N MET A 160 -11.35 4.63 -13.69
CA MET A 160 -10.77 5.13 -12.43
C MET A 160 -10.00 4.04 -11.70
N VAL A 161 -10.54 2.82 -11.60
CA VAL A 161 -9.83 1.65 -11.02
C VAL A 161 -8.50 1.41 -11.74
N ALA A 162 -8.50 1.39 -13.07
CA ALA A 162 -7.29 1.15 -13.87
C ALA A 162 -6.25 2.27 -13.72
N SER A 163 -6.69 3.50 -13.44
CA SER A 163 -5.82 4.68 -13.29
C SER A 163 -5.03 4.73 -11.97
N VAL A 164 -5.44 3.98 -10.94
CA VAL A 164 -4.80 4.01 -9.61
C VAL A 164 -3.33 3.53 -9.67
N ILE A 165 -3.07 2.44 -10.38
CA ILE A 165 -1.73 1.85 -10.51
C ILE A 165 -0.73 2.83 -11.15
N PRO A 166 -1.00 3.40 -12.35
CA PRO A 166 -0.08 4.34 -12.97
C PRO A 166 0.06 5.63 -12.16
N MET A 167 -0.99 6.10 -11.48
CA MET A 167 -0.92 7.27 -10.60
C MET A 167 0.08 7.07 -9.45
N VAL A 168 -0.02 5.94 -8.73
CA VAL A 168 0.92 5.61 -7.64
C VAL A 168 2.33 5.37 -8.18
N GLY A 169 2.45 4.71 -9.33
CA GLY A 169 3.74 4.49 -10.00
C GLY A 169 4.45 5.79 -10.37
N LEU A 170 3.72 6.77 -10.90
CA LEU A 170 4.22 8.11 -11.20
C LEU A 170 4.67 8.85 -9.94
N ALA A 171 3.93 8.73 -8.84
CA ALA A 171 4.29 9.33 -7.55
C ALA A 171 5.61 8.75 -7.01
N LEU A 172 5.76 7.43 -7.05
CA LEU A 172 6.97 6.72 -6.64
C LEU A 172 8.18 7.10 -7.50
N TRP A 173 7.98 7.21 -8.81
CA TRP A 173 9.03 7.63 -9.73
C TRP A 173 9.41 9.10 -9.52
N GLY A 174 8.41 9.97 -9.34
CA GLY A 174 8.59 11.40 -9.09
C GLY A 174 9.36 11.68 -7.81
N VAL A 175 9.03 10.98 -6.71
CA VAL A 175 9.74 11.17 -5.44
C VAL A 175 11.17 10.63 -5.46
N ARG A 176 11.44 9.52 -6.18
CA ARG A 176 12.79 8.95 -6.29
C ARG A 176 13.73 9.81 -7.13
N ARG A 177 13.21 10.43 -8.20
CA ARG A 177 14.00 11.28 -9.10
C ARG A 177 13.92 12.77 -8.76
N GLU A 178 13.30 13.13 -7.63
CA GLU A 178 13.02 14.53 -7.24
C GLU A 178 12.34 15.34 -8.36
N ASN A 179 11.55 14.67 -9.21
CA ASN A 179 10.95 15.29 -10.38
C ASN A 179 9.67 16.04 -9.97
N LYS A 180 9.79 17.37 -9.89
CA LYS A 180 8.69 18.28 -9.55
C LYS A 180 7.48 18.12 -10.47
N VAL A 181 7.71 17.88 -11.77
CA VAL A 181 6.62 17.72 -12.77
C VAL A 181 5.79 16.47 -12.46
N ALA A 182 6.42 15.34 -12.19
CA ALA A 182 5.72 14.09 -11.87
C ALA A 182 4.88 14.21 -10.58
N MET A 183 5.40 14.93 -9.58
CA MET A 183 4.67 15.17 -8.33
C MET A 183 3.49 16.13 -8.50
N ILE A 184 3.60 17.14 -9.37
CA ILE A 184 2.48 18.03 -9.71
C ILE A 184 1.39 17.25 -10.45
N ILE A 185 1.76 16.40 -11.42
CA ILE A 185 0.82 15.53 -12.13
C ILE A 185 0.08 14.62 -11.13
N PHE A 186 0.81 14.01 -10.19
CA PHE A 186 0.21 13.21 -9.12
C PHE A 186 -0.77 14.02 -8.26
N ALA A 187 -0.43 15.25 -7.88
CA ALA A 187 -1.32 16.11 -7.08
C ALA A 187 -2.62 16.44 -7.83
N ILE A 188 -2.54 16.73 -9.14
CA ILE A 188 -3.72 16.96 -9.99
C ILE A 188 -4.58 15.70 -10.08
N ALA A 189 -3.97 14.53 -10.33
CA ALA A 189 -4.67 13.25 -10.38
C ALA A 189 -5.34 12.89 -9.05
N SER A 190 -4.68 13.21 -7.92
CA SER A 190 -5.25 13.06 -6.57
C SER A 190 -6.48 13.95 -6.40
N GLY A 191 -6.45 15.20 -6.87
CA GLY A 191 -7.59 16.11 -6.85
C GLY A 191 -8.79 15.59 -7.66
N ILE A 192 -8.54 15.04 -8.86
CA ILE A 192 -9.59 14.41 -9.68
C ILE A 192 -10.19 13.20 -8.95
N THR A 193 -9.35 12.38 -8.31
CA THR A 193 -9.79 11.22 -7.52
C THR A 193 -10.69 11.62 -6.36
N ILE A 194 -10.31 12.66 -5.61
CA ILE A 194 -11.14 13.23 -4.54
C ILE A 194 -12.50 13.70 -5.08
N GLY A 195 -12.51 14.37 -6.24
CA GLY A 195 -13.74 14.81 -6.90
C GLY A 195 -14.68 13.63 -7.24
N ASN A 196 -14.15 12.54 -7.78
CA ASN A 196 -14.92 11.32 -8.07
C ASN A 196 -15.47 10.69 -6.77
N PHE A 197 -14.66 10.64 -5.71
CA PHE A 197 -15.05 10.07 -4.42
C PHE A 197 -16.19 10.90 -3.79
N LEU A 198 -16.12 12.23 -3.83
CA LEU A 198 -17.21 13.09 -3.38
C LEU A 198 -18.52 12.87 -4.16
N TYR A 199 -18.43 12.66 -5.48
CA TYR A 199 -19.61 12.34 -6.31
C TYR A 199 -20.24 11.00 -5.91
N ILE A 200 -19.42 9.97 -5.70
CA ILE A 200 -19.87 8.64 -5.27
C ILE A 200 -20.47 8.72 -3.86
N LEU A 201 -19.82 9.44 -2.94
CA LEU A 201 -20.31 9.66 -1.58
C LEU A 201 -21.70 10.28 -1.56
N ALA A 202 -21.91 11.33 -2.37
CA ALA A 202 -23.23 11.97 -2.48
C ALA A 202 -24.29 11.01 -3.02
N LYS A 203 -23.94 10.18 -4.01
CA LYS A 203 -24.82 9.16 -4.56
C LYS A 203 -25.18 8.09 -3.53
N PHE A 204 -24.22 7.65 -2.71
CA PHE A 204 -24.49 6.72 -1.62
C PHE A 204 -25.43 7.34 -0.58
N ILE A 205 -25.13 8.53 -0.07
CA ILE A 205 -25.97 9.18 0.96
C ILE A 205 -27.42 9.35 0.49
N ILE A 206 -27.65 9.68 -0.79
CA ILE A 206 -28.99 9.92 -1.34
C ILE A 206 -29.73 8.60 -1.62
N ASN A 207 -29.07 7.61 -2.24
CA ASN A 207 -29.75 6.43 -2.74
C ASN A 207 -29.70 5.21 -1.80
N ARG A 208 -28.68 5.07 -0.93
CA ARG A 208 -28.43 3.78 -0.24
C ARG A 208 -27.68 3.93 1.09
N ASP A 209 -28.22 3.31 2.14
CA ASP A 209 -27.66 3.31 3.50
C ASP A 209 -26.59 2.20 3.71
N GLU A 210 -25.49 2.29 2.94
CA GLU A 210 -24.36 1.34 3.00
C GLU A 210 -23.20 1.88 3.83
N ASN A 211 -23.34 1.81 5.16
CA ASN A 211 -22.43 2.45 6.12
C ASN A 211 -20.93 2.12 5.92
N LEU A 212 -20.56 0.90 5.49
CA LEU A 212 -19.14 0.57 5.29
C LEU A 212 -18.56 1.20 4.04
N LEU A 213 -19.28 1.20 2.91
CA LEU A 213 -18.80 1.85 1.68
C LEU A 213 -18.61 3.34 1.94
N THR A 214 -19.56 3.98 2.63
CA THR A 214 -19.46 5.38 3.05
C THR A 214 -18.29 5.64 4.00
N LEU A 215 -18.10 4.80 5.03
CA LEU A 215 -16.97 4.95 5.97
C LEU A 215 -15.62 4.75 5.29
N LEU A 216 -15.53 3.77 4.39
CA LEU A 216 -14.32 3.48 3.63
C LEU A 216 -13.99 4.60 2.64
N ASP A 217 -15.01 5.17 2.00
CA ASP A 217 -14.87 6.32 1.10
C ASP A 217 -14.36 7.55 1.86
N ILE A 218 -14.97 7.89 3.00
CA ILE A 218 -14.52 9.00 3.86
C ILE A 218 -13.07 8.80 4.31
N LEU A 219 -12.70 7.57 4.71
CA LEU A 219 -11.34 7.25 5.10
C LEU A 219 -10.36 7.38 3.92
N GLY A 220 -10.77 6.95 2.72
CA GLY A 220 -10.02 7.11 1.49
C GLY A 220 -9.75 8.58 1.18
N ILE A 221 -10.79 9.42 1.19
CA ILE A 221 -10.67 10.88 0.98
C ILE A 221 -9.68 11.49 1.98
N LEU A 222 -9.78 11.14 3.26
CA LEU A 222 -8.89 11.67 4.30
C LEU A 222 -7.43 11.29 4.03
N ILE A 223 -7.16 10.04 3.67
CA ILE A 223 -5.80 9.57 3.37
C ILE A 223 -5.26 10.20 2.10
N THR A 224 -6.05 10.33 1.04
CA THR A 224 -5.62 10.99 -0.20
C THR A 224 -5.30 12.48 0.03
N ILE A 225 -6.07 13.18 0.88
CA ILE A 225 -5.74 14.56 1.29
C ILE A 225 -4.39 14.60 2.02
N MET A 226 -4.16 13.68 2.96
CA MET A 226 -2.89 13.58 3.67
C MET A 226 -1.73 13.28 2.71
N SER A 227 -1.92 12.35 1.76
CA SER A 227 -0.95 12.06 0.69
C SER A 227 -0.61 13.30 -0.12
N MET A 228 -1.61 14.12 -0.46
CA MET A 228 -1.42 15.36 -1.22
C MET A 228 -0.64 16.42 -0.42
N VAL A 229 -0.92 16.58 0.87
CA VAL A 229 -0.16 17.50 1.74
C VAL A 229 1.30 17.07 1.86
N ILE A 230 1.55 15.77 2.08
CA ILE A 230 2.91 15.24 2.17
C ILE A 230 3.63 15.32 0.83
N ALA A 231 2.94 15.11 -0.30
CA ALA A 231 3.49 15.32 -1.64
C ALA A 231 3.96 16.77 -1.83
N TYR A 232 3.17 17.76 -1.40
CA TYR A 232 3.55 19.17 -1.44
C TYR A 232 4.77 19.46 -0.56
N LEU A 233 4.83 18.90 0.66
CA LEU A 233 6.00 19.02 1.53
C LEU A 233 7.24 18.36 0.93
N ALA A 234 7.09 17.24 0.22
CA ALA A 234 8.19 16.59 -0.50
C ALA A 234 8.73 17.49 -1.63
N ILE A 235 7.84 18.10 -2.44
CA ILE A 235 8.24 19.04 -3.51
C ILE A 235 9.02 20.23 -2.97
N ARG A 236 8.59 20.81 -1.85
CA ARG A 236 9.28 21.95 -1.21
C ARG A 236 10.67 21.59 -0.69
N ASN A 237 10.92 20.31 -0.48
CA ASN A 237 12.20 19.79 0.01
C ASN A 237 13.14 19.35 -1.13
N PHE A 238 12.63 19.23 -2.37
CA PHE A 238 13.45 18.94 -3.55
C PHE A 238 14.29 20.17 -3.88
N ASP A 239 15.60 20.07 -3.63
CA ASP A 239 16.71 21.00 -3.92
C ASP A 239 17.78 20.96 -2.80
N CYS A 240 17.57 20.20 -1.72
CA CYS A 240 18.52 20.07 -0.60
C CYS A 240 19.50 18.87 -0.71
N GLY A 241 19.66 18.24 -1.88
CA GLY A 241 20.76 17.29 -2.15
C GLY A 241 20.52 15.82 -1.78
N LEU A 242 19.29 15.29 -1.86
CA LEU A 242 19.03 13.86 -1.61
C LEU A 242 19.53 12.96 -2.77
N LYS A 243 19.68 13.52 -3.97
CA LYS A 243 20.17 12.82 -5.18
C LYS A 243 21.55 12.17 -4.99
N ASP A 244 22.50 12.88 -4.38
CA ASP A 244 23.88 12.40 -4.19
C ASP A 244 23.98 11.14 -3.33
N HIS A 245 23.02 10.88 -2.43
CA HIS A 245 23.05 9.71 -1.55
C HIS A 245 22.36 8.47 -2.14
N PHE A 246 21.36 8.64 -3.00
CA PHE A 246 20.75 7.52 -3.73
C PHE A 246 21.66 7.05 -4.88
N GLU A 247 22.26 8.00 -5.61
CA GLU A 247 23.18 7.72 -6.71
C GLU A 247 24.46 7.03 -6.21
N LYS A 248 24.96 7.42 -5.03
CA LYS A 248 26.11 6.75 -4.39
C LYS A 248 25.80 5.33 -3.90
N ARG A 249 24.55 5.06 -3.48
CA ARG A 249 24.11 3.72 -3.04
C ARG A 249 23.98 2.76 -4.21
N ASP A 250 23.35 3.20 -5.31
CA ASP A 250 23.27 2.40 -6.56
C ASP A 250 24.67 2.14 -7.14
N HIS A 251 25.59 3.11 -7.05
CA HIS A 251 26.97 2.93 -7.53
C HIS A 251 27.78 1.96 -6.66
N ASP A 252 27.61 1.99 -5.33
CA ASP A 252 28.23 1.02 -4.42
C ASP A 252 27.64 -0.40 -4.63
N ASP A 253 26.32 -0.51 -4.85
CA ASP A 253 25.66 -1.79 -5.13
C ASP A 253 26.09 -2.36 -6.49
N ALA A 254 26.25 -1.53 -7.52
CA ALA A 254 26.77 -1.92 -8.83
C ALA A 254 28.24 -2.38 -8.77
N VAL A 255 29.10 -1.64 -8.05
CA VAL A 255 30.51 -2.01 -7.86
C VAL A 255 30.64 -3.33 -7.06
N ASN A 256 29.78 -3.56 -6.06
CA ASN A 256 29.76 -4.82 -5.32
C ASN A 256 29.27 -6.00 -6.18
N LEU A 257 28.34 -5.77 -7.11
CA LEU A 257 27.89 -6.77 -8.10
C LEU A 257 28.98 -7.10 -9.13
N GLU A 258 29.75 -6.10 -9.59
CA GLU A 258 30.91 -6.33 -10.48
C GLU A 258 32.06 -7.05 -9.77
N ALA A 259 32.31 -6.72 -8.49
CA ALA A 259 33.29 -7.43 -7.66
C ALA A 259 32.87 -8.89 -7.39
N CYS A 260 31.57 -9.15 -7.22
CA CYS A 260 31.04 -10.51 -7.10
C CYS A 260 31.10 -11.28 -8.44
N GLY A 261 31.04 -10.58 -9.58
CA GLY A 261 31.21 -11.15 -10.92
C GLY A 261 32.66 -11.46 -11.30
N GLN A 262 33.64 -10.68 -10.83
CA GLN A 262 35.07 -10.93 -11.07
C GLN A 262 35.71 -11.93 -10.08
N GLY A 263 35.07 -12.19 -8.94
CA GLY A 263 35.53 -13.17 -7.93
C GLY A 263 35.54 -14.63 -8.38
N SER A 264 35.01 -14.98 -9.56
CA SER A 264 35.05 -16.34 -10.12
C SER A 264 36.04 -16.54 -11.27
N GLN A 265 36.87 -15.54 -11.61
CA GLN A 265 37.97 -15.68 -12.59
C GLN A 265 39.34 -15.29 -12.01
N GLY A 266 39.69 -15.88 -10.87
CA GLY A 266 40.98 -15.64 -10.24
C GLY A 266 41.65 -16.90 -9.75
N GLN A 267 42.03 -17.86 -10.62
CA GLN A 267 43.18 -18.76 -10.43
C GLN A 267 43.44 -19.70 -11.62
N ARG A 268 44.26 -19.27 -12.58
CA ARG A 268 45.18 -20.16 -13.32
C ARG A 268 46.55 -19.48 -13.38
N LYS A 269 47.33 -19.64 -12.32
CA LYS A 269 48.77 -19.34 -12.36
C LYS A 269 49.46 -20.45 -13.15
N ARG A 270 50.32 -20.01 -14.08
CA ARG A 270 51.31 -20.76 -14.86
C ARG A 270 51.97 -21.89 -14.05
N PHE A 271 52.08 -23.06 -14.67
CA PHE A 271 53.20 -23.99 -14.44
C PHE A 271 53.95 -24.10 -15.77
N SER A 272 55.13 -23.48 -15.83
CA SER A 272 56.13 -23.73 -16.86
C SER A 272 56.81 -25.05 -16.48
N ILE A 273 56.85 -26.01 -17.39
CA ILE A 273 57.76 -27.14 -17.31
C ILE A 273 58.76 -26.88 -18.44
N ASP A 274 59.94 -26.42 -18.05
CA ASP A 274 61.16 -26.58 -18.83
C ASP A 274 61.91 -27.76 -18.19
N ASP A 275 62.36 -28.65 -19.06
CA ASP A 275 63.16 -29.89 -18.90
C ASP A 275 62.49 -31.15 -18.30
#